data_AF-A0A1F8PN65-F1
#
_entry.id   AF-A0A1F8PN65-F1
#
_cell.length_a   1.000
_cell.length_b   1.000
_cell.length_c   1.000
_cell.angle_alpha   90.00
_cell.angle_beta   90.00
_cell.angle_gamma   90.00
#
_symmetry.space_group_name_H-M   'P 1'
#
loop_
_entity.id
_entity.type
_entity.pdbx_description
1 polymer ?
#
loop_
_entity_poly.entity_id
_entity_poly.type
_entity_poly.pdbx_seq_one_letter_code
_entity_poly.pdbx_strand_id
1 'polypeptide(L)' 'MDAIPKDIAWQLCAEIREENHGKWYKFAGLQCWGCTKFSKGDPDKMCFSNKEGYRGCNLVNRRYDQKGSQ' A
#
# COMPACT_ATOMS: atom_id res chain seq x y z
N MET A 1 6.48 -15.14 -8.12
CA MET A 1 5.99 -13.84 -7.59
C MET A 1 7.11 -13.21 -6.81
N ASP A 2 7.68 -12.12 -7.31
CA ASP A 2 8.76 -11.42 -6.63
C ASP A 2 8.25 -10.69 -5.39
N ALA A 3 8.98 -10.87 -4.29
CA ALA A 3 8.74 -10.14 -3.05
C ALA A 3 9.00 -8.65 -3.28
N ILE A 4 8.13 -7.79 -2.74
CA ILE A 4 8.35 -6.35 -2.75
C ILE A 4 9.26 -6.01 -1.57
N PRO A 5 10.41 -5.34 -1.76
CA PRO A 5 11.22 -4.88 -0.65
C PRO A 5 10.41 -3.97 0.28
N LYS A 6 10.59 -4.09 1.61
CA LYS A 6 9.83 -3.32 2.62
C LYS A 6 9.84 -1.82 2.33
N ASP A 7 11.01 -1.26 2.03
CA ASP A 7 11.18 0.16 1.75
C ASP A 7 10.41 0.61 0.51
N ILE A 8 10.41 -0.22 -0.54
CA ILE A 8 9.64 0.05 -1.75
C ILE A 8 8.14 -0.06 -1.47
N ALA A 9 7.69 -1.09 -0.76
CA ALA A 9 6.29 -1.25 -0.36
C ALA A 9 5.81 -0.05 0.48
N TRP A 10 6.67 0.44 1.38
CA TRP A 10 6.42 1.61 2.21
C TRP A 10 6.31 2.88 1.38
N GLN A 11 7.26 3.12 0.48
CA GLN A 11 7.24 4.27 -0.42
C GLN A 11 5.99 4.27 -1.30
N LEU A 12 5.68 3.13 -1.95
CA LEU A 12 4.47 3.00 -2.77
C LEU A 12 3.20 3.21 -1.95
N CYS A 13 3.15 2.71 -0.71
CA CYS A 13 2.05 2.95 0.20
C CYS A 13 1.90 4.45 0.53
N ALA A 14 2.99 5.19 0.71
CA ALA A 14 2.95 6.65 0.88
C ALA A 14 2.40 7.35 -0.38
N GLU A 15 2.94 7.04 -1.57
CA GLU A 15 2.47 7.61 -2.85
C GLU A 15 0.96 7.37 -3.04
N ILE A 16 0.49 6.14 -2.84
CA ILE A 16 -0.93 5.78 -3.01
C ILE A 16 -1.83 6.49 -1.99
N ARG A 17 -1.38 6.65 -0.74
CA ARG A 17 -2.13 7.36 0.30
C ARG A 17 -2.27 8.84 -0.04
N GLU A 18 -1.20 9.47 -0.54
CA GLU A 18 -1.23 10.86 -0.98
C GLU A 18 -2.17 11.05 -2.17
N GLU A 19 -2.08 10.18 -3.18
CA GLU A 19 -2.97 10.20 -4.34
C GLU A 19 -4.45 9.97 -3.98
N ASN A 20 -4.73 9.19 -2.94
CA ASN A 20 -6.08 8.89 -2.48
C ASN A 20 -6.53 9.76 -1.30
N HIS A 21 -5.71 10.72 -0.88
CA HIS A 21 -6.04 11.61 0.22
C HIS A 21 -7.31 12.40 -0.12
N GLY A 22 -8.30 12.39 0.78
CA GLY A 22 -9.60 13.03 0.55
C GLY A 22 -10.55 12.31 -0.42
N LYS A 23 -10.16 11.18 -1.03
CA LYS A 23 -11.01 10.42 -1.99
C LYS A 23 -11.83 9.32 -1.31
N TRP A 24 -12.53 9.66 -0.23
CA TRP A 24 -13.33 8.73 0.58
C TRP A 24 -14.50 8.09 -0.18
N TYR A 25 -14.92 8.71 -1.28
CA TYR A 25 -15.93 8.19 -2.20
C TYR A 25 -15.41 7.03 -3.07
N LYS A 26 -14.08 6.79 -3.11
CA LYS A 26 -13.47 5.66 -3.81
C LYS A 26 -13.12 4.57 -2.81
N PHE A 27 -13.39 3.31 -3.18
CA PHE A 27 -12.97 2.14 -2.39
C PHE A 27 -11.48 2.17 -2.02
N ALA A 28 -10.61 2.57 -2.95
CA ALA A 28 -9.17 2.70 -2.69
C ALA A 28 -8.85 3.75 -1.61
N GLY A 29 -9.55 4.90 -1.61
CA GLY A 29 -9.40 5.94 -0.60
C GLY A 29 -9.93 5.50 0.76
N LEU A 30 -11.08 4.84 0.80
CA LEU A 30 -11.62 4.27 2.04
C LEU A 30 -10.69 3.20 2.63
N GLN A 31 -10.12 2.32 1.78
CA GLN A 31 -9.15 1.31 2.19
C GLN A 31 -7.86 1.95 2.74
N CYS A 32 -7.31 2.96 2.05
CA CYS A 32 -6.11 3.66 2.49
C CYS A 32 -6.33 4.39 3.82
N TRP A 33 -7.49 5.03 3.98
CA TRP A 33 -7.85 5.69 5.23
C TRP A 33 -7.99 4.68 6.37
N GLY A 34 -8.74 3.59 6.15
CA GLY A 34 -8.90 2.53 7.14
C GLY A 34 -7.55 1.94 7.55
N CYS A 35 -6.72 1.57 6.58
CA CYS A 35 -5.38 1.04 6.83
C CYS A 35 -4.53 1.99 7.67
N THR A 36 -4.50 3.29 7.34
CA THR A 36 -3.74 4.29 8.09
C THR A 36 -4.28 4.46 9.51
N LYS A 37 -5.61 4.44 9.69
CA LYS A 37 -6.25 4.54 10.99
C LYS A 37 -5.98 3.34 11.90
N PHE A 38 -6.01 2.12 11.36
CA PHE A 38 -5.75 0.88 12.12
C PHE A 38 -4.27 0.66 12.42
N SER A 39 -3.39 0.94 11.45
CA SER A 39 -1.94 0.82 11.62
C SER A 39 -1.34 1.92 12.50
N LYS A 40 -2.02 3.06 12.65
CA LYS A 40 -1.51 4.27 13.33
C LYS A 40 -0.19 4.77 12.72
N GLY A 41 0.05 4.50 11.44
CA GLY A 41 1.29 4.88 10.74
C GLY A 41 2.44 3.88 10.89
N ASP A 42 2.25 2.77 11.60
CA ASP A 42 3.24 1.71 11.76
C ASP A 42 3.33 0.85 10.48
N PRO A 43 4.48 0.83 9.77
CA PRO A 43 4.65 0.08 8.53
C PRO A 43 4.47 -1.43 8.71
N ASP A 44 4.73 -1.98 9.90
CA ASP A 44 4.58 -3.40 10.17
C ASP A 44 3.11 -3.80 10.41
N LYS A 45 2.23 -2.83 10.62
CA LYS A 45 0.77 -3.01 10.75
C LYS A 45 -0.01 -2.58 9.52
N MET A 46 0.67 -2.18 8.45
CA MET A 46 0.03 -1.75 7.20
C MET A 46 -0.51 -2.95 6.43
N CYS A 47 -1.47 -2.70 5.52
CA CYS A 47 -2.04 -3.79 4.73
C CYS A 47 -0.99 -4.52 3.88
N PHE A 48 0.09 -3.84 3.45
CA PHE A 48 1.13 -4.48 2.64
C PHE A 48 1.94 -5.52 3.44
N SER A 49 2.14 -5.35 4.75
CA SER A 49 2.90 -6.28 5.61
C SER A 49 2.11 -7.52 6.02
N ASN A 50 0.80 -7.58 5.73
CA ASN A 50 -0.08 -8.69 6.12
C ASN A 50 0.19 -10.01 5.37
N LYS A 51 1.06 -10.00 4.35
CA LYS A 51 1.51 -11.20 3.63
C LYS A 51 3.02 -11.20 3.47
N GLU A 52 3.58 -12.40 3.36
CA GLU A 52 4.99 -12.58 3.02
C GLU A 52 5.34 -11.86 1.71
N GLY A 53 6.56 -11.31 1.67
CA GLY A 53 7.03 -10.50 0.54
C GLY A 53 6.31 -9.15 0.38
N TYR A 54 5.70 -8.63 1.45
CA TYR A 54 5.04 -7.33 1.50
C TYR A 54 3.95 -7.12 0.41
N ARG A 55 3.34 -8.21 -0.05
CA ARG A 55 2.28 -8.23 -1.06
C ARG A 55 0.86 -8.26 -0.48
N GLY A 56 0.68 -7.79 0.74
CA GLY A 56 -0.63 -7.83 1.42
C GLY A 56 -1.66 -6.79 0.91
N CYS A 57 -1.22 -5.79 0.13
CA CYS A 57 -2.10 -4.72 -0.36
C CYS A 57 -2.17 -4.72 -1.90
N ASN A 58 -3.37 -4.94 -2.45
CA ASN A 58 -3.57 -4.97 -3.90
C ASN A 58 -3.18 -3.66 -4.62
N LEU A 59 -3.32 -2.50 -3.97
CA LEU A 59 -2.93 -1.21 -4.55
C LEU A 59 -1.40 -1.10 -4.68
N VAL A 60 -0.67 -1.49 -3.64
CA VAL A 60 0.80 -1.51 -3.63
C VAL A 60 1.32 -2.53 -4.65
N ASN A 61 0.74 -3.73 -4.66
CA ASN A 61 1.09 -4.79 -5.62
C ASN A 61 0.94 -4.30 -7.06
N ARG A 62 -0.23 -3.73 -7.38
CA ARG A 62 -0.51 -3.21 -8.72
C ARG A 62 0.49 -2.11 -9.12
N ARG A 63 0.81 -1.19 -8.21
CA ARG A 63 1.78 -0.12 -8.49
C ARG A 63 3.19 -0.67 -8.68
N TYR A 64 3.59 -1.67 -7.90
CA TYR A 64 4.88 -2.32 -8.03
C TYR A 64 4.98 -3.08 -9.36
N ASP A 65 3.96 -3.86 -9.72
CA ASP A 65 3.92 -4.60 -10.99
C ASP A 65 3.95 -3.64 -12.20
N GLN A 66 3.35 -2.45 -12.09
CA GLN A 66 3.47 -1.39 -13.09
C GLN A 66 4.88 -0.80 -13.18
N LYS A 67 5.58 -0.58 -12.06
CA LYS A 67 6.95 -0.03 -12.06
C LYS A 67 8.01 -1.07 -12.44
N GLY A 68 7.78 -2.36 -12.15
CA GLY A 68 8.70 -3.47 -12.44
C GLY A 68 8.60 -4.03 -13.87
N SER A 69 7.69 -3.50 -14.70
CA SER A 69 7.55 -3.87 -16.11
C SER A 69 8.31 -2.92 -17.06
N GLN A 70 9.28 -2.15 -16.55
CA GLN A 70 10.17 -1.29 -17.35
C GLN A 70 11.54 -1.92 -17.54
#